data_AF-A0A1B6FBU4-F1
#
_entry.id   AF-A0A1B6FBU4-F1
#
_cell.length_a   1.000
_cell.length_b   1.000
_cell.length_c   1.000
_cell.angle_alpha   90.00
_cell.angle_beta   90.00
_cell.angle_gamma   90.00
#
_symmetry.space_group_name_H-M   'P 1'
#
loop_
_entity.id
_entity.type
_entity.pdbx_description
1 polymer ?
#
loop_
_entity_poly.entity_id
_entity_poly.type
_entity_poly.pdbx_seq_one_letter_code
_entity_poly.pdbx_strand_id
1 'polypeptide(L)'
;RIGCAFTRYQTKFFQGKYGDLDASLISYGPCQTPTLGFCVQRHDEIQTFKPELYWYIQVNVQTADGREVTLDWDRVRCFEKDITTMFLHQVREHSTALVTSVVTKEKAKQRPIALNTVELMRVASSGLGMGPHHAMQIAERLYTQGYISYP
;
A
#
# COMPACT_ATOMS: atom_id res chain seq x y z
N ARG A 1 -1.08 -9.01 33.69
CA ARG A 1 0.17 -9.00 34.50
C ARG A 1 1.27 -8.20 33.82
N ILE A 2 1.70 -8.56 32.60
CA ILE A 2 2.76 -7.85 31.85
C ILE A 2 2.40 -6.38 31.58
N GLY A 3 1.25 -6.11 30.93
CA GLY A 3 0.85 -4.73 30.56
C GLY A 3 0.83 -3.77 31.75
N CYS A 4 0.16 -4.14 32.84
CA CYS A 4 0.10 -3.32 34.05
C CYS A 4 1.48 -3.11 34.70
N ALA A 5 2.35 -4.11 34.70
CA ALA A 5 3.68 -4.00 35.29
C ALA A 5 4.54 -2.96 34.55
N PHE A 6 4.67 -3.10 33.23
CA PHE A 6 5.45 -2.16 32.41
C PHE A 6 4.82 -0.77 32.34
N THR A 7 3.49 -0.68 32.28
CA THR A 7 2.78 0.61 32.29
C THR A 7 3.01 1.35 33.60
N ARG A 8 2.71 0.71 34.75
CA ARG A 8 2.88 1.37 36.07
C ARG A 8 4.33 1.73 36.38
N TYR A 9 5.27 0.91 35.93
CA TYR A 9 6.70 1.24 36.04
C TYR A 9 7.03 2.53 35.29
N GLN A 10 6.67 2.63 34.01
CA GLN A 10 6.96 3.81 33.18
C GLN A 10 6.22 5.06 33.67
N THR A 11 4.93 4.97 33.96
CA THR A 11 4.14 6.12 34.41
C THR A 11 4.71 6.71 35.70
N LYS A 12 5.11 5.87 36.67
CA LYS A 12 5.74 6.32 37.92
C LYS A 12 7.16 6.84 37.70
N PHE A 13 7.94 6.22 36.82
CA PHE A 13 9.31 6.63 36.52
C PHE A 13 9.39 7.99 35.83
N PHE A 14 8.43 8.32 34.97
CA PHE A 14 8.39 9.58 34.23
C PHE A 14 7.54 10.68 34.89
N GLN A 15 6.90 10.38 36.02
CA GLN A 15 6.03 11.34 36.72
C GLN A 15 6.81 12.61 37.13
N GLY A 16 6.38 13.76 36.61
CA GLY A 16 6.99 15.07 36.90
C GLY A 16 8.41 15.25 36.34
N LYS A 17 8.88 14.35 35.47
CA LYS A 17 10.26 14.38 34.95
C LYS A 17 10.45 15.38 33.80
N TYR A 18 9.41 15.61 33.00
CA TYR A 18 9.41 16.54 31.88
C TYR A 18 8.16 17.42 31.94
N GLY A 19 8.31 18.72 31.69
CA GLY A 19 7.21 19.69 31.79
C GLY A 19 6.15 19.58 30.68
N ASP A 20 6.52 18.94 29.57
CA ASP A 20 5.73 18.72 28.36
C ASP A 20 5.19 17.28 28.23
N LEU A 21 5.39 16.44 29.24
CA LEU A 21 4.96 15.04 29.24
C LEU A 21 3.96 14.77 30.36
N ASP A 22 2.73 14.43 29.98
CA ASP A 22 1.81 13.73 30.88
C ASP A 22 2.16 12.23 30.91
N ALA A 23 2.86 11.81 31.97
CA ALA A 23 3.29 10.43 32.15
C ALA A 23 2.13 9.42 32.19
N SER A 24 0.88 9.86 32.46
CA SER A 24 -0.29 8.97 32.51
C SER A 24 -0.69 8.41 31.14
N LEU A 25 -0.24 9.05 30.05
CA LEU A 25 -0.51 8.63 28.67
C LEU A 25 0.38 7.46 28.21
N ILE A 26 1.49 7.18 28.93
CA ILE A 26 2.41 6.11 28.56
C ILE A 26 1.83 4.75 28.97
N SER A 27 1.69 3.83 28.02
CA SER A 27 1.24 2.47 28.29
C SER A 27 1.99 1.42 27.47
N TYR A 28 2.07 0.22 28.02
CA TYR A 28 2.63 -0.95 27.35
C TYR A 28 1.62 -2.10 27.35
N GLY A 29 1.54 -2.79 26.20
CA GLY A 29 0.77 -4.02 26.09
C GLY A 29 1.39 -4.97 25.07
N PRO A 30 1.40 -6.28 25.34
CA PRO A 30 2.13 -7.26 24.52
C PRO A 30 1.61 -7.36 23.08
N CYS A 31 0.37 -6.96 22.80
CA CYS A 31 -0.21 -6.91 21.45
C CYS A 31 -0.29 -5.48 20.89
N GLN A 32 -0.65 -4.49 21.73
CA GLN A 32 -0.77 -3.10 21.30
C GLN A 32 0.58 -2.51 20.88
N THR A 33 1.66 -2.85 21.58
CA THR A 33 2.99 -2.28 21.32
C THR A 33 3.57 -2.76 19.98
N PRO A 34 3.54 -4.07 19.63
CA PRO A 34 3.88 -4.51 18.28
C PRO A 34 2.97 -3.93 17.19
N THR A 35 1.67 -3.75 17.49
CA THR A 35 0.72 -3.15 16.54
C THR A 35 1.11 -1.70 16.20
N LEU A 36 1.44 -0.89 17.20
CA LEU A 36 1.99 0.45 16.99
C LEU A 36 3.34 0.39 16.28
N GLY A 37 4.15 -0.63 16.56
CA GLY A 37 5.42 -0.88 15.89
C GLY A 37 5.31 -0.93 14.37
N PHE A 38 4.25 -1.54 13.80
CA PHE A 38 4.04 -1.52 12.35
C PHE A 38 3.82 -0.10 11.80
N CYS A 39 3.08 0.74 12.53
CA CYS A 39 2.84 2.13 12.13
C CYS A 39 4.14 2.96 12.19
N VAL A 40 4.91 2.81 13.27
CA VAL A 40 6.19 3.52 13.46
C VAL A 40 7.22 3.05 12.44
N GLN A 41 7.32 1.74 12.19
CA GLN A 41 8.22 1.21 11.16
C GLN A 41 7.93 1.82 9.78
N ARG A 42 6.65 1.87 9.37
CA ARG A 42 6.27 2.52 8.11
C ARG A 42 6.57 4.02 8.11
N HIS A 43 6.38 4.69 9.25
CA HIS A 43 6.76 6.09 9.39
C HIS A 43 8.27 6.28 9.16
N ASP A 44 9.11 5.48 9.80
CA ASP A 44 10.57 5.54 9.66
C ASP A 44 11.02 5.20 8.24
N GLU A 45 10.41 4.21 7.59
CA GLU A 45 10.63 3.90 6.16
C GLU A 45 10.34 5.11 5.27
N ILE A 46 9.26 5.85 5.54
CA ILE A 46 8.90 7.07 4.80
C ILE A 46 9.88 8.20 5.08
N GLN A 47 10.26 8.43 6.35
CA GLN A 47 11.19 9.50 6.75
C GLN A 47 12.60 9.30 6.19
N THR A 48 13.04 8.04 6.11
CA THR A 48 14.39 7.68 5.64
C THR A 48 14.46 7.41 4.14
N PHE A 49 13.32 7.37 3.44
CA PHE A 49 13.27 7.18 2.00
C PHE A 49 14.01 8.30 1.26
N LYS A 50 14.97 7.92 0.42
CA LYS A 50 15.68 8.83 -0.49
C LYS A 50 15.18 8.58 -1.91
N PRO A 51 14.37 9.48 -2.50
CA PRO A 51 13.90 9.31 -3.87
C PRO A 51 15.07 9.25 -4.85
N GLU A 52 15.05 8.26 -5.74
CA GLU A 52 16.03 8.10 -6.81
C GLU A 52 15.41 8.46 -8.15
N LEU A 53 16.15 9.23 -8.96
CA LEU A 53 15.74 9.54 -10.31
C LEU A 53 15.85 8.30 -11.19
N TYR A 54 14.83 8.08 -12.00
CA TYR A 54 14.84 7.09 -13.06
C TYR A 54 14.31 7.70 -14.34
N TRP A 55 14.69 7.10 -15.45
CA TRP A 55 14.27 7.46 -16.78
C TRP A 55 13.60 6.26 -17.44
N TYR A 56 12.64 6.52 -18.29
CA TYR A 56 12.01 5.53 -19.15
C TYR A 56 11.76 6.15 -20.51
N ILE A 57 11.67 5.30 -21.53
CA ILE A 57 11.39 5.74 -22.90
C ILE A 57 9.95 5.36 -23.21
N GLN A 58 9.18 6.31 -23.73
CA GLN A 58 7.82 6.08 -24.18
C GLN A 58 7.73 6.50 -25.63
N VAL A 59 7.16 5.65 -26.48
CA VAL A 59 7.02 5.90 -27.92
C VAL A 59 5.53 5.85 -28.24
N ASN A 60 5.01 6.90 -28.86
CA ASN A 60 3.66 6.91 -29.40
C ASN A 60 3.73 6.61 -30.89
N VAL A 61 2.94 5.63 -31.34
CA VAL A 61 2.83 5.27 -32.76
C VAL A 61 1.42 5.50 -33.25
N GLN A 62 1.28 5.96 -34.49
CA GLN A 62 -0.02 6.08 -35.14
C GLN A 62 -0.27 4.86 -36.03
N THR A 63 -1.41 4.22 -35.83
CA THR A 63 -1.88 3.10 -36.67
C THR A 63 -2.44 3.63 -37.99
N ALA A 64 -2.55 2.75 -39.00
CA ALA A 64 -3.15 3.11 -40.29
C ALA A 64 -4.58 3.65 -40.17
N ASP A 65 -5.31 3.21 -39.14
CA ASP A 65 -6.67 3.65 -38.81
C ASP A 65 -6.71 4.99 -38.04
N GLY A 66 -5.57 5.66 -37.90
CA GLY A 66 -5.43 6.97 -37.23
C GLY A 66 -5.38 6.92 -35.70
N ARG A 67 -5.46 5.73 -35.07
CA ARG A 67 -5.38 5.59 -33.60
C ARG A 67 -3.95 5.73 -33.12
N GLU A 68 -3.75 6.50 -32.05
CA GLU A 68 -2.48 6.60 -31.34
C GLU A 68 -2.37 5.47 -30.31
N VAL A 69 -1.23 4.79 -30.31
CA VAL A 69 -0.91 3.70 -29.37
C VAL A 69 0.40 4.05 -28.68
N THR A 70 0.36 4.08 -27.36
CA THR A 70 1.56 4.18 -26.53
C THR A 70 2.23 2.82 -26.39
N LEU A 71 3.52 2.76 -26.69
CA LEU A 71 4.35 1.58 -26.47
C LEU A 71 5.10 1.71 -25.15
N ASP A 72 5.00 0.67 -24.33
CA ASP A 72 5.78 0.53 -23.10
C ASP A 72 7.16 -0.04 -23.43
N TRP A 73 8.20 0.55 -22.85
CA TRP A 73 9.56 0.04 -23.02
C TRP A 73 9.73 -1.28 -22.29
N ASP A 74 10.24 -2.30 -22.99
CA ASP A 74 10.47 -3.65 -22.43
C ASP A 74 11.37 -3.64 -21.18
N ARG A 75 12.31 -2.70 -21.08
CA ARG A 75 13.18 -2.53 -19.91
C ARG A 75 12.50 -1.83 -18.74
N VAL A 76 11.29 -1.31 -18.92
CA VAL A 76 10.47 -0.56 -17.97
C VAL A 76 11.08 0.78 -17.55
N ARG A 77 12.27 0.79 -16.95
CA ARG A 77 13.00 1.99 -16.49
C ARG A 77 14.49 1.73 -16.35
N CYS A 78 15.28 2.81 -16.32
CA CYS A 78 16.71 2.80 -16.09
C CYS A 78 17.09 3.93 -15.11
N PHE A 79 18.06 3.69 -14.22
CA PHE A 79 18.55 4.66 -13.23
C PHE A 79 19.80 5.41 -13.71
N GLU A 80 20.21 5.21 -14.96
CA GLU A 80 21.35 5.89 -15.56
C GLU A 80 20.87 6.76 -16.73
N LYS A 81 21.06 8.06 -16.58
CA LYS A 81 20.63 9.05 -17.58
C LYS A 81 21.35 8.85 -18.91
N ASP A 82 22.65 8.62 -18.88
CA ASP A 82 23.48 8.54 -20.09
C ASP A 82 23.12 7.31 -20.93
N ILE A 83 22.92 6.16 -20.28
CA ILE A 83 22.42 4.94 -20.92
C ILE A 83 21.04 5.18 -21.54
N THR A 84 20.12 5.81 -20.80
CA THR A 84 18.77 6.07 -21.33
C THR A 84 18.79 7.05 -22.50
N THR A 85 19.69 8.03 -22.45
CA THR A 85 19.88 9.02 -23.52
C THR A 85 20.44 8.35 -24.77
N MET A 86 21.40 7.43 -24.64
CA MET A 86 21.91 6.61 -25.75
C MET A 86 20.77 5.83 -26.43
N PHE A 87 19.93 5.14 -25.65
CA PHE A 87 18.77 4.42 -26.21
C PHE A 87 17.77 5.36 -26.87
N LEU A 88 17.51 6.53 -26.28
CA LEU A 88 16.61 7.53 -26.85
C LEU A 88 17.13 8.03 -28.21
N HIS A 89 18.43 8.26 -28.35
CA HIS A 89 19.03 8.65 -29.63
C HIS A 89 18.85 7.57 -30.69
N GLN A 90 19.15 6.31 -30.37
CA GLN A 90 18.96 5.18 -31.29
C GLN A 90 17.49 5.04 -31.74
N VAL A 91 16.53 5.22 -30.81
CA VAL A 91 15.10 5.15 -31.14
C VAL A 91 14.67 6.33 -32.02
N ARG A 92 15.17 7.55 -31.76
CA ARG A 92 14.83 8.75 -32.53
C ARG A 92 15.31 8.71 -33.98
N GLU A 93 16.36 7.96 -34.27
CA GLU A 93 16.84 7.76 -35.65
C GLU A 93 15.85 6.96 -36.51
N HIS A 94 14.87 6.29 -35.89
CA HIS A 94 13.88 5.47 -36.57
C HIS A 94 12.51 6.15 -36.57
N SER A 95 11.89 6.28 -37.76
CA SER A 95 10.55 6.85 -37.94
C SER A 95 9.44 5.80 -38.03
N THR A 96 9.80 4.52 -38.03
CA THR A 96 8.85 3.40 -38.18
C THR A 96 9.12 2.35 -37.11
N ALA A 97 8.05 1.67 -36.67
CA ALA A 97 8.12 0.55 -35.75
C ALA A 97 7.61 -0.71 -36.45
N LEU A 98 8.35 -1.81 -36.32
CA LEU A 98 7.96 -3.11 -36.87
C LEU A 98 7.28 -3.95 -35.79
N VAL A 99 6.10 -4.49 -36.09
CA VAL A 99 5.45 -5.48 -35.23
C VAL A 99 6.24 -6.79 -35.30
N THR A 100 6.89 -7.15 -34.21
CA THR A 100 7.71 -8.38 -34.13
C THR A 100 6.87 -9.61 -33.76
N SER A 101 5.87 -9.46 -32.91
CA SER A 101 4.98 -10.55 -32.49
C SER A 101 3.62 -10.04 -32.05
N VAL A 102 2.57 -10.83 -32.29
CA VAL A 102 1.22 -10.57 -31.79
C VAL A 102 0.77 -11.80 -31.01
N VAL A 103 0.53 -11.63 -29.72
CA VAL A 103 0.12 -12.71 -28.82
C VAL A 103 -1.21 -12.37 -28.20
N THR A 104 -2.25 -13.13 -28.55
CA THR A 104 -3.58 -13.01 -27.93
C THR A 104 -3.74 -14.13 -26.92
N LYS A 105 -4.07 -13.78 -25.67
CA LYS A 105 -4.35 -14.75 -24.61
C LYS A 105 -5.69 -14.41 -23.98
N GLU A 106 -6.57 -15.39 -23.91
CA GLU A 106 -7.78 -15.27 -23.10
C GLU A 106 -7.39 -15.20 -21.62
N LYS A 107 -7.85 -14.17 -20.92
CA LYS A 107 -7.61 -13.96 -19.50
C LYS A 107 -8.95 -13.79 -18.80
N ALA A 108 -9.14 -14.52 -17.70
CA ALA A 108 -10.30 -14.38 -16.84
C ALA A 108 -9.89 -13.77 -15.50
N LYS A 109 -10.58 -12.73 -15.05
CA LYS A 109 -10.45 -12.23 -13.69
C LYS A 109 -11.27 -13.13 -12.76
N GLN A 110 -10.60 -13.78 -11.81
CA GLN A 110 -11.28 -14.69 -10.89
C GLN A 110 -12.27 -13.94 -9.99
N ARG A 111 -13.39 -14.61 -9.67
CA ARG A 111 -14.33 -14.14 -8.65
C ARG A 111 -13.65 -14.10 -7.27
N PRO A 112 -14.10 -13.25 -6.34
CA PRO A 112 -13.58 -13.24 -4.99
C PRO A 112 -13.81 -14.59 -4.29
N ILE A 113 -12.95 -14.89 -3.32
CA ILE A 113 -13.18 -15.97 -2.36
C ILE A 113 -14.33 -15.59 -1.43
N ALA A 114 -14.88 -16.58 -0.72
CA ALA A 114 -15.89 -16.33 0.31
C ALA A 114 -15.35 -15.32 1.34
N LEU A 115 -16.20 -14.37 1.73
CA LEU A 115 -15.83 -13.27 2.62
C LEU A 115 -15.51 -13.84 4.01
N ASN A 116 -14.34 -13.45 4.55
CA ASN A 116 -13.95 -13.74 5.93
C ASN A 116 -13.84 -12.43 6.73
N THR A 117 -13.66 -12.55 8.05
CA THR A 117 -13.62 -11.40 8.98
C THR A 117 -12.50 -10.40 8.64
N VAL A 118 -11.35 -10.88 8.17
CA VAL A 118 -10.20 -10.02 7.81
C VAL A 118 -10.50 -9.18 6.58
N GLU A 119 -11.03 -9.80 5.53
CA GLU A 119 -11.42 -9.09 4.31
C GLU A 119 -12.63 -8.18 4.56
N LEU A 120 -13.59 -8.59 5.40
CA LEU A 120 -14.70 -7.74 5.84
C LEU A 120 -14.18 -6.43 6.44
N MET A 121 -13.29 -6.50 7.44
CA MET A 121 -12.73 -5.31 8.08
C MET A 121 -11.88 -4.48 7.11
N ARG A 122 -11.10 -5.13 6.23
CA ARG A 122 -10.28 -4.43 5.23
C ARG A 122 -11.17 -3.65 4.26
N VAL A 123 -12.18 -4.29 3.67
CA VAL A 123 -13.09 -3.68 2.69
C VAL A 123 -13.98 -2.63 3.36
N ALA A 124 -14.43 -2.85 4.59
CA ALA A 124 -15.19 -1.86 5.33
C ALA A 124 -14.35 -0.59 5.61
N SER A 125 -13.07 -0.75 5.92
CA SER A 125 -12.17 0.39 6.11
C SER A 125 -11.88 1.12 4.79
N SER A 126 -11.41 0.42 3.76
CA SER A 126 -11.00 1.04 2.50
C SER A 126 -12.16 1.49 1.62
N GLY A 127 -13.28 0.77 1.64
CA GLY A 127 -14.44 1.02 0.79
C GLY A 127 -15.56 1.79 1.46
N LEU A 128 -15.74 1.66 2.78
CA LEU A 128 -16.86 2.27 3.52
C LEU A 128 -16.40 3.29 4.59
N GLY A 129 -15.09 3.49 4.78
CA GLY A 129 -14.56 4.40 5.80
C GLY A 129 -14.85 3.99 7.24
N MET A 130 -15.16 2.71 7.49
CA MET A 130 -15.47 2.19 8.82
C MET A 130 -14.21 1.64 9.49
N GLY A 131 -13.86 2.17 10.67
CA GLY A 131 -12.78 1.60 11.48
C GLY A 131 -13.08 0.14 11.89
N PRO A 132 -12.07 -0.72 12.09
CA PRO A 132 -12.27 -2.15 12.35
C PRO A 132 -13.24 -2.46 13.50
N HIS A 133 -13.15 -1.70 14.60
CA HIS A 133 -14.05 -1.86 15.75
C HIS A 133 -15.51 -1.55 15.39
N HIS A 134 -15.75 -0.45 14.67
CA HIS A 134 -17.08 -0.04 14.25
C HIS A 134 -17.68 -1.04 13.25
N ALA A 135 -16.87 -1.54 12.31
CA ALA A 135 -17.28 -2.56 11.36
C ALA A 135 -17.71 -3.86 12.06
N MET A 136 -16.93 -4.34 13.04
CA MET A 136 -17.30 -5.53 13.81
C MET A 136 -18.56 -5.33 14.66
N GLN A 137 -18.73 -4.18 15.31
CA GLN A 137 -19.96 -3.88 16.06
C GLN A 137 -21.21 -3.90 15.17
N ILE A 138 -21.12 -3.33 13.97
CA ILE A 138 -22.23 -3.35 13.01
C ILE A 138 -22.49 -4.80 12.55
N ALA A 139 -21.44 -5.55 12.23
CA ALA A 139 -21.57 -6.93 11.80
C ALA A 139 -22.20 -7.82 12.89
N GLU A 140 -21.78 -7.69 14.15
CA GLU A 140 -22.37 -8.39 15.30
C GLU A 140 -23.85 -8.04 15.50
N ARG A 141 -24.22 -6.77 15.30
CA ARG A 141 -25.61 -6.33 15.35
C ARG A 141 -26.44 -6.95 14.22
N LEU A 142 -25.91 -6.99 13.00
CA LEU A 142 -26.58 -7.63 11.85
C LEU A 142 -26.74 -9.14 12.06
N TYR A 143 -25.76 -9.79 12.67
CA TYR A 143 -25.85 -11.20 13.05
C TYR A 143 -26.94 -11.43 14.10
N THR A 144 -27.01 -10.60 15.14
CA THR A 144 -28.03 -10.71 16.21
C THR A 144 -29.44 -10.50 15.68
N GLN A 145 -29.59 -9.70 14.61
CA GLN A 145 -30.86 -9.49 13.90
C GLN A 145 -31.17 -10.58 12.86
N GLY A 146 -30.25 -11.52 12.62
CA GLY A 146 -30.43 -12.63 11.68
C GLY A 146 -30.19 -12.30 10.21
N TYR A 147 -29.55 -11.16 9.89
CA TYR A 147 -29.27 -10.77 8.50
C TYR A 147 -28.06 -11.47 7.90
N ILE A 148 -27.06 -11.82 8.71
CA ILE A 148 -25.80 -12.45 8.27
C ILE A 148 -25.45 -13.63 9.18
N SER A 149 -24.55 -14.52 8.72
CA SER A 149 -23.90 -15.51 9.58
C SER A 149 -22.95 -14.86 10.59
N TYR A 150 -22.44 -15.63 11.54
CA TYR A 150 -21.49 -15.10 12.54
C TYR A 150 -20.26 -14.48 11.86
N PRO A 151 -19.99 -13.18 12.10
CA PRO A 151 -18.97 -12.41 11.40
C PRO A 151 -17.56 -12.64 11.92
#